data_AF-A0A0F3IFU0-F1
#
_entry.id   AF-A0A0F3IFU0-F1
#
_cell.length_a   1.000
_cell.length_b   1.000
_cell.length_c   1.000
_cell.angle_alpha   90.00
_cell.angle_beta   90.00
_cell.angle_gamma   90.00
#
_symmetry.space_group_name_H-M   'P 1'
#
loop_
_entity.id
_entity.type
_entity.pdbx_description
1 polymer ?
#
loop_
_entity_poly.entity_id
_entity_poly.type
_entity_poly.pdbx_seq_one_letter_code
_entity_poly.pdbx_strand_id
1 'polypeptide(L)'
;MEHLENKGIALLSPSISVTSELTCQHVLITGLGRGGTTALAQVFRGLGFVFEQADEFMETKDYRRLLLAGDYQTLIADLQAWQTSERHHAWKDPKLLSPIHHQTFYSALPNNIVLVVVLRDLVATTSRFISVEQADFF
;
A
#
# COMPACT_ATOMS: atom_id res chain seq x y z
N MET A 1 -23.59 -40.00 46.91
CA MET A 1 -24.27 -39.69 45.63
C MET A 1 -24.04 -38.22 45.37
N GLU A 2 -23.28 -37.73 44.39
CA GLU A 2 -22.40 -38.27 43.36
C GLU A 2 -21.35 -37.16 43.17
N HIS A 3 -20.06 -37.51 43.25
CA HIS A 3 -18.99 -36.63 42.79
C HIS A 3 -18.92 -36.75 41.27
N LEU A 4 -19.37 -35.72 40.55
CA LEU A 4 -19.10 -35.58 39.12
C LEU A 4 -17.80 -34.81 38.93
N GLU A 5 -16.72 -35.57 38.70
CA GLU A 5 -15.45 -35.08 38.17
C GLU A 5 -15.68 -34.46 36.79
N ASN A 6 -15.57 -33.13 36.67
CA ASN A 6 -15.58 -32.47 35.38
C ASN A 6 -14.17 -32.57 34.76
N LYS A 7 -13.92 -33.65 34.03
CA LYS A 7 -12.71 -33.85 33.22
C LYS A 7 -12.78 -33.01 31.95
N GLY A 8 -11.99 -31.93 31.95
CA GLY A 8 -11.23 -31.44 30.79
C GLY A 8 -12.00 -30.88 29.59
N ILE A 9 -11.90 -29.57 29.40
CA ILE A 9 -11.43 -29.00 28.14
C ILE A 9 -10.46 -27.87 28.51
N ALA A 10 -9.16 -28.13 28.45
CA ALA A 10 -8.20 -27.04 28.36
C ALA A 10 -8.40 -26.41 26.99
N LEU A 11 -9.17 -25.31 26.94
CA LEU A 11 -9.17 -24.41 25.80
C LEU A 11 -7.75 -23.84 25.71
N LEU A 12 -6.90 -24.51 24.95
CA LEU A 12 -5.69 -23.91 24.38
C LEU A 12 -6.18 -22.76 23.50
N SER A 13 -6.38 -21.59 24.09
CA SER A 13 -6.41 -20.36 23.31
C SER A 13 -5.10 -20.34 22.52
N PRO A 14 -5.12 -20.24 21.18
CA PRO A 14 -3.88 -20.03 20.46
C PRO A 14 -3.29 -18.73 21.01
N SER A 15 -2.22 -18.84 21.79
CA SER A 15 -1.35 -17.71 22.07
C SER A 15 -0.72 -17.37 20.74
N ILE A 16 -1.33 -16.43 20.01
CA ILE A 16 -0.66 -15.75 18.92
C ILE A 16 0.44 -14.96 19.61
N SER A 17 1.64 -15.55 19.67
CA SER A 17 2.85 -14.79 19.92
C SER A 17 2.99 -13.85 18.73
N VAL A 18 2.47 -12.63 18.87
CA VAL A 18 2.83 -11.52 18.01
C VAL A 18 4.31 -11.29 18.27
N THR A 19 5.15 -11.94 17.47
CA THR A 19 6.54 -11.55 17.34
C THR A 19 6.54 -10.13 16.78
N SER A 20 6.73 -9.13 17.65
CA SER A 20 7.27 -7.84 17.25
C SER A 20 8.52 -8.15 16.40
N GLU A 21 8.73 -7.65 15.19
CA GLU A 21 8.47 -6.33 14.65
C GLU A 21 8.22 -6.45 13.14
N LEU A 22 6.96 -6.45 12.71
CA LEU A 22 6.62 -5.76 11.46
C LEU A 22 5.92 -4.48 11.91
N THR A 23 6.71 -3.53 12.41
CA THR A 23 6.25 -2.15 12.52
C THR A 23 6.10 -1.67 11.08
N CYS A 24 4.91 -1.88 10.50
CA CYS A 24 4.52 -1.23 9.25
C CYS A 24 4.63 0.27 9.52
N GLN A 25 5.79 0.84 9.19
CA GLN A 25 6.05 2.25 9.41
C GLN A 25 5.56 3.04 8.21
N HIS A 26 5.65 2.48 7.00
CA HIS A 26 5.27 3.21 5.81
C HIS A 26 4.46 2.36 4.83
N VAL A 27 3.75 3.03 3.93
CA VAL A 27 2.79 2.41 3.02
C VAL A 27 2.99 2.94 1.61
N LEU A 28 3.06 2.03 0.65
CA LEU A 28 3.00 2.33 -0.78
C LEU A 28 1.67 1.85 -1.33
N ILE A 29 0.87 2.77 -1.85
CA ILE A 29 -0.44 2.49 -2.43
C ILE A 29 -0.31 2.50 -3.94
N THR A 30 -0.61 1.38 -4.58
CA THR A 30 -0.64 1.23 -6.04
C THR A 30 -1.92 0.55 -6.49
N GLY A 31 -2.13 0.42 -7.79
CA GLY A 31 -3.31 -0.22 -8.37
C GLY A 31 -3.64 0.34 -9.74
N LEU A 32 -4.74 -0.12 -10.35
CA LEU A 32 -5.16 0.46 -11.62
C LEU A 32 -5.60 1.92 -11.43
N GLY A 33 -5.31 2.77 -12.43
CA GLY A 33 -5.85 4.12 -12.49
C GLY A 33 -7.37 4.10 -12.33
N ARG A 34 -7.93 5.02 -11.54
CA ARG A 34 -9.38 5.05 -11.17
C ARG A 34 -9.88 3.83 -10.37
N GLY A 35 -8.99 2.95 -9.89
CA GLY A 35 -9.30 1.81 -9.04
C GLY A 35 -9.67 2.15 -7.59
N GLY A 36 -9.52 3.40 -7.17
CA GLY A 36 -9.83 3.83 -5.79
C GLY A 36 -8.61 4.09 -4.91
N THR A 37 -7.41 4.13 -5.49
CA THR A 37 -6.15 4.43 -4.79
C THR A 37 -6.20 5.77 -4.02
N THR A 38 -6.85 6.81 -4.55
CA THR A 38 -7.05 8.08 -3.84
C THR A 38 -7.95 7.93 -2.61
N ALA A 39 -9.02 7.15 -2.70
CA ALA A 39 -9.89 6.91 -1.54
C ALA A 39 -9.14 6.18 -0.43
N LEU A 40 -8.31 5.19 -0.78
CA LEU A 40 -7.48 4.49 0.19
C LEU A 40 -6.40 5.41 0.80
N ALA A 41 -5.79 6.28 0.00
CA ALA A 41 -4.83 7.27 0.51
C ALA A 41 -5.46 8.17 1.59
N GLN A 42 -6.72 8.57 1.42
CA GLN A 42 -7.44 9.35 2.43
C GLN A 42 -7.68 8.56 3.73
N VAL A 43 -7.88 7.24 3.65
CA VAL A 43 -7.97 6.38 4.85
C VAL A 43 -6.65 6.42 5.62
N PHE A 44 -5.52 6.20 4.96
CA PHE A 44 -4.20 6.27 5.63
C PHE A 44 -3.90 7.65 6.20
N ARG A 45 -4.32 8.72 5.52
CA ARG A 45 -4.22 10.08 6.06
C ARG A 45 -5.05 10.25 7.32
N GLY A 46 -6.28 9.75 7.35
CA GLY A 46 -7.13 9.74 8.54
C GLY A 46 -6.55 8.94 9.71
N LEU A 47 -5.68 7.96 9.41
CA LEU A 47 -4.90 7.19 10.39
C LEU A 47 -3.60 7.89 10.84
N GLY A 48 -3.30 9.09 10.33
CA GLY A 48 -2.14 9.89 10.74
C GLY A 48 -0.88 9.69 9.89
N PHE A 49 -0.96 9.01 8.74
CA PHE A 49 0.18 8.91 7.83
C PHE A 49 0.48 10.25 7.15
N VAL A 50 1.77 10.56 7.04
CA VAL A 50 2.27 11.73 6.32
C VAL A 50 2.38 11.40 4.84
N PHE A 51 1.80 12.27 4.01
CA PHE A 51 1.99 12.25 2.57
C PHE A 51 2.90 13.43 2.19
N GLU A 52 3.94 13.18 1.41
CA GLU A 52 4.76 14.26 0.85
C GLU A 52 3.91 15.17 -0.05
N GLN A 53 3.99 16.48 0.16
CA GLN A 53 3.10 17.47 -0.45
C GLN A 53 3.39 17.71 -1.94
N ALA A 54 2.42 17.43 -2.81
CA ALA A 54 1.95 18.33 -3.88
C ALA A 54 0.61 17.80 -4.40
N ASP A 55 -0.49 18.30 -3.83
CA ASP A 55 -1.87 18.03 -4.24
C ASP A 55 -2.33 16.57 -4.25
N GLU A 56 -3.59 16.29 -3.90
CA GLU A 56 -4.11 14.91 -3.79
C GLU A 56 -4.12 14.14 -5.13
N PHE A 57 -3.86 14.88 -6.19
CA PHE A 57 -3.99 14.52 -7.60
C PHE A 57 -2.66 14.54 -8.36
N MET A 58 -1.59 15.10 -7.80
CA MET A 58 -0.31 15.26 -8.49
C MET A 58 0.77 14.40 -7.83
N GLU A 59 1.50 13.66 -8.64
CA GLU A 59 2.62 12.83 -8.18
C GLU A 59 3.83 13.76 -7.96
N THR A 60 4.28 13.90 -6.72
CA THR A 60 5.52 14.64 -6.36
C THR A 60 6.78 13.93 -6.83
N LYS A 61 6.70 12.60 -6.94
CA LYS A 61 7.80 11.69 -7.23
C LYS A 61 7.44 10.90 -8.48
N ASP A 62 8.30 10.94 -9.48
CA ASP A 62 8.11 10.21 -10.73
C ASP A 62 8.74 8.82 -10.65
N TYR A 63 8.29 8.00 -9.70
CA TYR A 63 8.75 6.61 -9.57
C TYR A 63 8.41 5.79 -10.81
N ARG A 64 7.31 6.12 -11.51
CA ARG A 64 7.00 5.49 -12.79
C ARG A 64 8.14 5.67 -13.80
N ARG A 65 8.66 6.88 -13.99
CA ARG A 65 9.78 7.12 -14.91
C ARG A 65 11.02 6.34 -14.49
N LEU A 66 11.34 6.29 -13.20
CA LEU A 66 12.46 5.49 -12.69
C LEU A 66 12.27 3.99 -12.98
N LEU A 67 11.06 3.46 -12.74
CA LEU A 67 10.72 2.08 -13.07
C LEU A 67 10.82 1.78 -14.57
N LEU A 68 10.32 2.67 -15.43
CA LEU A 68 10.38 2.52 -16.89
C LEU A 68 11.82 2.64 -17.42
N ALA A 69 12.67 3.43 -16.77
CA ALA A 69 14.08 3.55 -17.09
C ALA A 69 14.94 2.41 -16.52
N GLY A 70 14.36 1.52 -15.70
CA GLY A 70 15.07 0.45 -15.02
C GLY A 70 15.96 0.91 -13.86
N ASP A 71 15.80 2.15 -13.40
CA ASP A 71 16.55 2.73 -12.28
C ASP A 71 15.87 2.43 -10.95
N TYR A 72 15.91 1.15 -10.54
CA TYR A 72 15.35 0.73 -9.25
C TYR A 72 16.19 1.23 -8.07
N GLN A 73 17.49 1.45 -8.27
CA GLN A 73 18.39 1.82 -7.18
C GLN A 73 18.03 3.19 -6.61
N THR A 74 17.79 4.18 -7.47
CA THR A 74 17.34 5.51 -7.04
C THR A 74 16.01 5.44 -6.32
N LEU A 75 15.07 4.66 -6.83
CA LEU A 75 13.74 4.48 -6.22
C LEU A 75 13.86 3.83 -4.83
N ILE A 76 14.58 2.72 -4.71
CA ILE A 76 14.77 2.01 -3.44
C ILE A 76 15.54 2.87 -2.43
N ALA A 77 16.56 3.63 -2.85
CA ALA A 77 17.29 4.52 -1.96
C ALA A 77 16.38 5.61 -1.36
N ASP A 78 15.47 6.17 -2.16
CA ASP A 78 14.49 7.14 -1.67
C ASP A 78 13.47 6.52 -0.70
N LEU A 79 13.01 5.29 -0.96
CA LEU A 79 12.17 4.54 -0.02
C LEU A 79 12.91 4.16 1.28
N GLN A 80 14.20 3.85 1.20
CA GLN A 80 15.05 3.56 2.36
C GLN A 80 15.25 4.81 3.23
N ALA A 81 15.22 6.02 2.66
CA ALA A 81 15.30 7.25 3.43
C ALA A 81 14.12 7.41 4.41
N TRP A 82 12.98 6.74 4.18
CA TRP A 82 11.87 6.75 5.12
C TRP A 82 12.14 5.93 6.39
N GLN A 83 13.05 4.95 6.36
CA GLN A 83 13.37 4.11 7.52
C GLN A 83 13.88 4.88 8.73
N THR A 84 14.47 6.06 8.51
CA THR A 84 14.98 6.92 9.57
C THR A 84 13.93 7.91 10.08
N SER A 85 12.73 7.90 9.51
CA SER A 85 11.64 8.79 9.90
C SER A 85 10.89 8.23 11.12
N GLU A 86 10.74 9.08 12.14
CA GLU A 86 9.84 8.82 13.27
C GLU A 86 8.36 8.84 12.87
N ARG A 87 8.03 9.47 11.74
CA ARG A 87 6.66 9.56 11.22
C ARG A 87 6.37 8.42 10.25
N HIS A 88 5.14 7.93 10.34
CA HIS A 88 4.59 7.00 9.36
C HIS A 88 4.36 7.71 8.02
N HIS A 89 4.91 7.18 6.93
CA HIS A 89 4.82 7.78 5.60
C HIS A 89 3.91 6.97 4.72
N ALA A 90 3.07 7.63 3.94
CA ALA A 90 2.29 6.97 2.91
C ALA A 90 2.48 7.70 1.59
N TRP A 91 2.52 6.92 0.52
CA TRP A 91 2.59 7.46 -0.82
C TRP A 91 1.74 6.65 -1.76
N LYS A 92 1.16 7.32 -2.76
CA LYS A 92 0.18 6.73 -3.66
C LYS A 92 0.57 7.04 -5.10
N ASP A 93 0.80 6.00 -5.88
CA ASP A 93 0.89 6.07 -7.34
C ASP A 93 0.30 4.81 -7.97
N PRO A 94 -0.84 4.94 -8.67
CA PRO A 94 -1.42 3.83 -9.43
C PRO A 94 -0.44 3.23 -10.45
N LYS A 95 0.45 4.05 -11.01
CA LYS A 95 1.33 3.67 -12.13
C LYS A 95 2.55 2.86 -11.69
N LEU A 96 2.76 2.65 -10.39
CA LEU A 96 3.74 1.68 -9.88
C LEU A 96 3.41 0.25 -10.30
N LEU A 97 2.13 -0.07 -10.56
CA LEU A 97 1.72 -1.39 -11.03
C LEU A 97 2.10 -1.53 -12.51
N SER A 98 3.38 -1.80 -12.78
CA SER A 98 3.93 -2.00 -14.13
C SER A 98 4.22 -3.48 -14.40
N PRO A 99 3.85 -4.00 -15.58
CA PRO A 99 4.13 -5.39 -15.94
C PRO A 99 5.59 -5.65 -16.31
N ILE A 100 6.43 -4.61 -16.47
CA ILE A 100 7.74 -4.80 -17.11
C ILE A 100 8.84 -5.16 -16.09
N HIS A 101 8.72 -4.80 -14.80
CA HIS A 101 9.85 -4.92 -13.86
C HIS A 101 9.48 -5.15 -12.37
N HIS A 102 8.34 -5.79 -12.13
CA HIS A 102 7.79 -5.96 -10.77
C HIS A 102 8.67 -6.80 -9.84
N GLN A 103 9.34 -7.84 -10.32
CA GLN A 103 10.04 -8.77 -9.42
C GLN A 103 11.26 -8.14 -8.74
N THR A 104 12.12 -7.45 -9.49
CA THR A 104 13.30 -6.79 -8.93
C THR A 104 12.93 -5.68 -7.95
N PHE A 105 11.90 -4.88 -8.28
CA PHE A 105 11.43 -3.81 -7.41
C PHE A 105 10.78 -4.36 -6.13
N TYR A 106 9.82 -5.28 -6.23
CA TYR A 106 9.10 -5.80 -5.06
C TYR A 106 10.00 -6.61 -4.12
N SER A 107 10.97 -7.36 -4.66
CA SER A 107 11.95 -8.07 -3.83
C SER A 107 12.94 -7.14 -3.13
N ALA A 108 13.10 -5.91 -3.60
CA ALA A 108 13.99 -4.91 -3.00
C ALA A 108 13.27 -3.93 -2.07
N LEU A 109 11.96 -4.06 -1.88
CA LEU A 109 11.21 -3.17 -1.00
C LEU A 109 11.71 -3.28 0.45
N PRO A 110 11.93 -2.15 1.13
CA PRO A 110 12.28 -2.15 2.55
C PRO A 110 11.24 -2.86 3.42
N ASN A 111 11.68 -3.64 4.40
CA ASN A 111 10.80 -4.48 5.25
C ASN A 111 9.77 -3.68 6.08
N ASN A 112 10.03 -2.40 6.32
CA ASN A 112 9.14 -1.51 7.06
C ASN A 112 8.11 -0.79 6.16
N ILE A 113 8.10 -1.12 4.87
CA ILE A 113 7.14 -0.62 3.88
C ILE A 113 6.16 -1.72 3.50
N VAL A 114 4.88 -1.46 3.67
CA VAL A 114 3.81 -2.32 3.16
C VAL A 114 3.35 -1.80 1.80
N LEU A 115 3.43 -2.68 0.80
CA LEU A 115 2.81 -2.44 -0.51
C LEU A 115 1.34 -2.83 -0.47
N VAL A 116 0.46 -1.89 -0.78
CA VAL A 116 -0.98 -2.09 -0.89
C VAL A 116 -1.40 -1.95 -2.35
N VAL A 117 -1.89 -3.03 -2.93
CA VAL A 117 -2.38 -3.08 -4.31
C VAL A 117 -3.90 -2.99 -4.31
N VAL A 118 -4.44 -1.90 -4.87
CA VAL A 118 -5.88 -1.68 -4.99
C VAL A 118 -6.37 -2.30 -6.30
N LEU A 119 -7.22 -3.31 -6.16
CA LEU A 119 -7.92 -3.96 -7.27
C LEU A 119 -9.39 -3.56 -7.25
N ARG A 120 -9.92 -3.30 -8.44
CA ARG A 120 -11.34 -3.00 -8.66
C ARG A 120 -11.79 -3.71 -9.92
N ASP A 121 -13.08 -4.00 -9.98
CA ASP A 121 -13.73 -4.51 -11.19
C ASP A 121 -13.33 -3.68 -12.42
N LEU A 122 -12.92 -4.38 -13.49
CA LEU A 122 -12.42 -3.75 -14.71
C LEU A 122 -13.51 -2.97 -15.43
N VAL A 123 -14.75 -3.47 -15.47
CA VAL A 123 -15.88 -2.78 -16.08
C VAL A 123 -16.16 -1.48 -15.31
N ALA A 124 -16.16 -1.53 -13.98
CA ALA A 124 -16.35 -0.35 -13.14
C ALA A 124 -15.21 0.67 -13.27
N THR A 125 -13.98 0.20 -13.47
CA THR A 125 -12.80 1.04 -13.67
C THR A 125 -12.83 1.73 -15.03
N THR A 126 -13.09 0.97 -16.10
CA THR A 126 -13.20 1.46 -17.48
C THR A 126 -14.38 2.41 -17.66
N SER A 127 -15.56 2.09 -17.11
CA SER A 127 -16.72 2.97 -17.16
C SER A 127 -16.42 4.33 -16.54
N ARG A 128 -15.68 4.36 -15.42
CA ARG A 128 -15.25 5.60 -14.77
C ARG A 128 -14.19 6.35 -15.57
N PHE A 129 -13.31 5.64 -16.26
CA PHE A 129 -12.33 6.24 -17.16
C PHE A 129 -13.02 7.01 -18.29
N ILE A 130 -13.94 6.35 -19.00
CA ILE A 130 -14.75 6.95 -20.09
C ILE A 130 -15.54 8.15 -19.58
N SER A 131 -16.17 8.03 -18.41
CA SER A 131 -17.01 9.09 -17.84
C SER A 131 -16.22 10.37 -17.54
N VAL A 132 -14.95 10.25 -17.11
CA VAL A 132 -14.09 11.41 -16.85
C VAL A 132 -13.59 12.01 -18.15
N GLU A 133 -13.13 11.20 -19.10
CA GLU A 133 -12.69 11.71 -20.40
C GLU A 133 -13.82 12.48 -21.11
N GLN A 134 -15.05 11.97 -21.04
CA GLN A 134 -16.21 12.67 -21.62
C GLN A 134 -16.59 13.94 -20.88
N ALA A 135 -16.34 14.03 -19.56
CA ALA A 135 -16.60 15.25 -18.78
C ALA A 135 -15.60 16.36 -19.10
N ASP A 136 -14.38 16.03 -19.53
CA ASP A 136 -13.36 17.01 -19.93
C ASP A 136 -13.66 17.68 -21.30
N PHE A 137 -14.64 17.18 -22.05
CA PHE A 137 -15.03 17.72 -23.37
C PHE A 137 -16.20 18.73 -23.34
N PHE A 138 -16.83 18.98 -22.19
CA PHE A 138 -17.97 19.89 -22.04
C PHE A 138 -17.65 21.09 -21.16
#